data_AF-A0A3G7TLL2-F1
#
_entry.id   AF-A0A3G7TLL2-F1
#
_cell.length_a   1.000
_cell.length_b   1.000
_cell.length_c   1.000
_cell.angle_alpha   90.00
_cell.angle_beta   90.00
_cell.angle_gamma   90.00
#
_symmetry.space_group_name_H-M   'P 1'
#
loop_
_entity.id
_entity.type
_entity.pdbx_description
1 polymer ?
#
loop_
_entity_poly.entity_id
_entity_poly.type
_entity_poly.pdbx_seq_one_letter_code
_entity_poly.pdbx_strand_id
1 'polypeptide(L)'
;MGIFSAPAKSEGAEWVGVLVDGVMEAVTNFEKGYFVLTHQGVDKVGFINNCIYVTSGGRYLNMHLDLGGNYKQVMWIGNSLSWKESRDFSSSTILECTDTYRDACSFYLR
;
A
#
# COMPACT_ATOMS: atom_id res chain seq x y z
N MET A 1 20.57 1.99 -7.81
CA MET A 1 19.48 1.56 -6.90
C MET A 1 19.18 2.71 -5.97
N GLY A 2 17.98 3.28 -6.06
CA GLY A 2 17.52 4.34 -5.16
C GLY A 2 16.48 3.77 -4.21
N ILE A 3 16.67 3.95 -2.91
CA ILE A 3 15.66 3.65 -1.89
C ILE A 3 14.84 4.93 -1.69
N PHE A 4 13.54 4.83 -1.85
CA PHE A 4 12.58 5.88 -1.56
C PHE A 4 11.99 5.60 -0.20
N SER A 5 12.03 6.59 0.69
CA SER A 5 11.34 6.51 1.97
C SER A 5 10.45 7.73 2.17
N ALA A 6 9.29 7.52 2.79
CA ALA A 6 8.37 8.58 3.14
C ALA A 6 7.71 8.27 4.50
N PRO A 7 7.52 9.27 5.37
CA PRO A 7 6.88 9.04 6.66
C PRO A 7 5.45 8.54 6.47
N ALA A 8 5.06 7.51 7.22
CA ALA A 8 3.65 7.15 7.34
C ALA A 8 2.94 8.13 8.29
N LYS A 9 1.61 8.19 8.22
CA LYS A 9 0.80 8.94 9.22
C LYS A 9 0.90 8.33 10.62
N SER A 10 1.21 7.04 10.71
CA SER A 10 1.35 6.30 11.96
C SER A 10 2.77 6.42 12.50
N GLU A 11 2.90 6.67 13.80
CA GLU A 11 4.21 6.73 14.47
C GLU A 11 4.94 5.38 14.40
N GLY A 12 6.23 5.42 14.10
CA GLY A 12 7.07 4.22 14.01
C GLY A 12 6.87 3.40 12.73
N ALA A 13 6.15 3.92 11.73
CA ALA A 13 6.00 3.30 10.42
C ALA A 13 6.54 4.21 9.29
N GLU A 14 7.14 3.61 8.27
CA GLU A 14 7.70 4.31 7.12
C GLU A 14 7.29 3.58 5.82
N TRP A 15 6.98 4.34 4.78
CA TRP A 15 6.82 3.79 3.45
C TRP A 15 8.17 3.64 2.79
N VAL A 16 8.52 2.44 2.34
CA VAL A 16 9.80 2.15 1.70
C VAL A 16 9.56 1.51 0.33
N GLY A 17 10.24 2.01 -0.70
CA GLY A 17 10.23 1.43 -2.05
C GLY A 17 11.61 1.48 -2.69
N VAL A 18 11.85 0.59 -3.64
CA VAL A 18 13.15 0.49 -4.34
C VAL A 18 12.94 0.69 -5.83
N LEU A 19 13.68 1.63 -6.43
CA LEU A 19 13.86 1.71 -7.88
C LEU A 19 15.19 1.09 -8.29
N VAL A 20 15.10 0.02 -9.07
CA VAL A 20 16.26 -0.60 -9.74
C VAL A 20 16.67 0.30 -10.92
N ASP A 21 17.96 0.60 -11.02
CA ASP A 21 18.57 1.38 -12.11
C ASP A 21 17.96 2.77 -12.39
N GLY A 22 17.36 3.40 -11.38
CA GLY A 22 16.74 4.72 -11.48
C GLY A 22 17.58 5.84 -10.89
N VAL A 23 17.53 7.01 -11.54
CA VAL A 23 17.79 8.31 -10.90
C VAL A 23 16.65 8.56 -9.90
N MET A 24 16.84 9.41 -8.88
CA MET A 24 15.70 9.88 -8.08
C MET A 24 14.70 10.62 -8.98
N GLU A 25 13.67 9.92 -9.43
CA GLU A 25 12.56 10.46 -10.19
C GLU A 25 11.43 10.87 -9.24
N ALA A 26 10.67 11.89 -9.63
CA ALA A 26 9.51 12.30 -8.86
C ALA A 26 8.41 11.22 -8.98
N VAL A 27 7.79 10.87 -7.86
CA VAL A 27 6.55 10.09 -7.85
C VAL A 27 5.43 11.00 -8.34
N THR A 28 4.75 10.62 -9.41
CA THR A 28 3.75 11.48 -10.08
C THR A 28 2.33 11.03 -9.81
N ASN A 29 2.06 9.72 -9.88
CA ASN A 29 0.69 9.20 -9.79
C ASN A 29 0.61 7.96 -8.89
N PHE A 30 -0.49 7.85 -8.15
CA PHE A 30 -0.91 6.59 -7.54
C PHE A 30 -1.62 5.74 -8.59
N GLU A 31 -1.25 4.46 -8.67
CA GLU A 31 -1.86 3.50 -9.59
C GLU A 31 -2.88 2.62 -8.84
N LYS A 32 -2.41 1.96 -7.78
CA LYS A 32 -3.23 1.02 -7.00
C LYS A 32 -2.59 0.65 -5.66
N GLY A 33 -3.39 0.16 -4.74
CA GLY A 33 -2.94 -0.43 -3.47
C GLY A 33 -3.52 -1.82 -3.28
N TYR A 34 -2.77 -2.70 -2.63
CA TYR A 34 -3.21 -4.04 -2.26
C TYR A 34 -3.20 -4.25 -0.75
N PHE A 35 -4.27 -4.84 -0.24
CA PHE A 35 -4.46 -5.14 1.16
C PHE A 35 -4.83 -6.62 1.33
N VAL A 36 -4.17 -7.30 2.26
CA VAL A 36 -4.34 -8.75 2.48
C VAL A 36 -5.07 -8.96 3.79
N LEU A 37 -6.26 -9.56 3.74
CA LEU A 37 -7.06 -9.86 4.93
C LEU A 37 -6.43 -10.99 5.77
N THR A 38 -6.48 -10.87 7.10
CA THR A 38 -5.97 -11.91 8.02
C THR A 38 -6.91 -13.11 8.15
N HIS A 39 -8.21 -12.92 7.89
CA HIS A 39 -9.23 -13.97 7.88
C HIS A 39 -10.19 -13.79 6.70
N GLN A 40 -10.75 -14.89 6.19
CA GLN A 40 -11.74 -14.88 5.08
C GLN A 40 -13.13 -14.34 5.47
N GLY A 41 -13.29 -13.76 6.66
CA GLY A 41 -14.55 -13.21 7.13
C GLY A 41 -14.40 -11.74 7.45
N VAL A 42 -15.20 -10.91 6.76
CA VAL A 42 -15.75 -9.54 6.99
C VAL A 42 -14.94 -8.49 7.77
N ASP A 43 -14.10 -8.89 8.70
CA ASP A 43 -13.18 -8.04 9.42
C ASP A 43 -12.16 -7.52 8.42
N LYS A 44 -12.33 -6.23 8.12
CA LYS A 44 -11.48 -5.40 7.25
C LYS A 44 -10.12 -5.15 7.91
N VAL A 45 -9.54 -6.21 8.43
CA VAL A 45 -8.34 -6.31 9.23
C VAL A 45 -7.36 -7.17 8.47
N GLY A 46 -6.13 -6.71 8.39
CA GLY A 46 -5.16 -7.33 7.51
C GLY A 46 -3.83 -6.62 7.54
N PHE A 47 -3.07 -6.81 6.48
CA PHE A 47 -1.81 -6.15 6.27
C PHE A 47 -1.86 -5.46 4.92
N ILE A 48 -1.38 -4.22 4.86
CA ILE A 48 -1.08 -3.66 3.55
C ILE A 48 0.10 -4.44 2.96
N ASN A 49 -0.09 -4.97 1.76
CA ASN A 49 1.01 -5.59 1.03
C ASN A 49 1.88 -4.49 0.44
N ASN A 50 1.25 -3.60 -0.32
CA ASN A 50 1.94 -2.51 -1.01
C ASN A 50 1.01 -1.49 -1.68
N CYS A 51 1.57 -0.33 -2.01
CA CYS A 51 1.03 0.65 -2.94
C CYS A 51 1.95 0.79 -4.15
N ILE A 52 1.36 0.80 -5.34
CA ILE A 52 2.05 0.98 -6.62
C ILE A 52 1.82 2.41 -7.09
N TYR A 53 2.92 3.05 -7.44
CA TYR A 53 2.96 4.40 -8.00
C TYR A 53 3.67 4.39 -9.35
N VAL A 54 3.46 5.45 -10.12
CA VAL A 54 4.19 5.73 -11.36
C VAL A 54 5.10 6.93 -11.13
N THR A 55 6.33 6.85 -11.65
CA THR A 55 7.30 7.94 -11.62
C THR A 55 7.20 8.83 -12.86
N SER A 56 7.85 10.00 -12.83
CA SER A 56 7.92 10.91 -13.98
C SER A 56 8.55 10.28 -15.23
N GLY A 57 9.40 9.26 -15.07
CA GLY A 57 9.99 8.49 -16.18
C GLY A 57 9.13 7.32 -16.66
N GLY A 58 7.91 7.17 -16.15
CA GLY A 58 6.98 6.10 -16.52
C GLY A 58 7.31 4.73 -15.92
N ARG A 59 8.17 4.68 -14.89
CA ARG A 59 8.50 3.44 -14.17
C ARG A 59 7.51 3.22 -13.03
N TYR A 60 7.28 1.95 -12.69
CA TYR A 60 6.52 1.60 -11.51
C TYR A 60 7.41 1.60 -10.27
N LEU A 61 6.93 2.24 -9.20
CA LEU A 61 7.50 2.22 -7.87
C LEU A 61 6.56 1.43 -6.95
N ASN A 62 7.09 0.33 -6.41
CA ASN A 62 6.38 -0.46 -5.43
C ASN A 62 6.80 -0.02 -4.01
N MET A 63 5.87 0.58 -3.27
CA MET A 63 6.06 1.04 -1.91
C MET A 63 5.41 0.05 -0.93
N HIS A 64 6.19 -0.44 0.02
CA HIS A 64 5.74 -1.28 1.11
C HIS A 64 5.78 -0.50 2.42
N LEU A 65 4.92 -0.86 3.36
CA LEU A 65 4.94 -0.25 4.68
C LEU A 65 5.92 -1.03 5.57
N ASP A 66 6.99 -0.37 6.00
CA ASP A 66 7.88 -0.85 7.05
C ASP A 66 7.34 -0.42 8.42
N LEU A 67 7.07 -1.40 9.28
CA LEU A 67 6.57 -1.20 10.64
C LEU A 67 7.69 -1.25 11.69
N GLY A 68 8.94 -1.50 11.29
CA GLY A 68 10.07 -1.69 12.19
C GLY A 68 9.78 -2.71 13.29
N GLY A 69 9.90 -2.28 14.56
CA GLY A 69 9.62 -3.13 15.73
C GLY A 69 8.16 -3.57 15.87
N ASN A 70 7.22 -2.94 15.15
CA ASN A 70 5.79 -3.19 15.20
C ASN A 70 5.30 -4.16 14.10
N TYR A 71 6.19 -4.95 13.49
CA TYR A 71 5.89 -5.86 12.36
C TYR A 71 4.74 -6.87 12.58
N LYS A 72 4.27 -7.07 13.82
CA LYS A 72 3.12 -7.92 14.15
C LYS A 72 1.78 -7.18 14.19
N GLN A 73 1.77 -5.86 14.07
CA GLN A 73 0.53 -5.10 14.09
C GLN A 73 -0.28 -5.35 12.81
N VAL A 74 -1.56 -5.62 13.00
CA VAL A 74 -2.54 -5.63 11.91
C VAL A 74 -3.01 -4.20 11.64
N MET A 75 -3.53 -3.98 10.45
CA MET A 75 -4.11 -2.71 9.98
C MET A 75 -5.61 -2.87 9.75
N TRP A 76 -6.31 -1.74 9.74
CA TRP A 76 -7.73 -1.65 9.42
C TRP A 76 -7.93 -0.80 8.19
N ILE A 77 -8.81 -1.23 7.28
CA ILE A 77 -9.23 -0.40 6.15
C ILE A 77 -10.07 0.78 6.65
N GLY A 78 -9.74 1.99 6.19
CA GLY A 78 -10.47 3.21 6.52
C GLY A 78 -11.78 3.33 5.75
N ASN A 79 -11.73 3.27 4.42
CA ASN A 79 -12.92 3.35 3.56
C ASN A 79 -13.15 2.05 2.77
N SER A 80 -13.91 1.13 3.35
CA SER A 80 -14.12 -0.19 2.75
C SER A 80 -14.81 -0.23 1.38
N LEU A 81 -15.54 0.81 1.00
CA LEU A 81 -16.27 0.81 -0.27
C LEU A 81 -15.34 0.98 -1.48
N SER A 82 -14.15 1.55 -1.23
CA SER A 82 -13.12 1.74 -2.26
C SER A 82 -12.22 0.50 -2.44
N TRP A 83 -12.32 -0.50 -1.55
CA TRP A 83 -11.56 -1.75 -1.63
C TRP A 83 -12.42 -2.89 -2.15
N LYS A 84 -11.94 -3.59 -3.18
CA LYS A 84 -12.65 -4.70 -3.85
C LYS A 84 -11.72 -5.89 -3.99
N GLU A 85 -12.25 -7.09 -4.18
CA GLU A 85 -11.41 -8.25 -4.51
C GLU A 85 -10.54 -7.94 -5.73
N SER A 86 -9.23 -8.19 -5.58
CA SER A 86 -8.25 -7.95 -6.63
C SER A 86 -8.43 -8.93 -7.77
N ARG A 87 -8.39 -8.42 -9.00
CA ARG A 87 -8.42 -9.26 -10.21
C ARG A 87 -7.05 -9.77 -10.61
N ASP A 88 -5.99 -9.23 -10.02
CA ASP A 88 -4.60 -9.58 -10.33
C ASP A 88 -4.17 -10.86 -9.59
N PHE A 89 -4.95 -11.32 -8.62
CA PHE A 89 -4.70 -12.53 -7.84
C PHE A 89 -5.92 -13.44 -7.84
N SER A 90 -5.70 -14.75 -7.74
CA SER A 90 -6.78 -15.75 -7.60
C SER A 90 -7.37 -15.84 -6.19
N SER A 91 -6.80 -15.11 -5.21
CA SER A 91 -7.23 -15.15 -3.81
C SER A 91 -8.25 -14.07 -3.49
N SER A 92 -9.39 -14.47 -2.92
CA SER A 92 -10.42 -13.54 -2.41
C SER A 92 -10.00 -12.75 -1.17
N THR A 93 -8.86 -13.10 -0.55
CA THR A 93 -8.33 -12.37 0.60
C THR A 93 -7.51 -11.13 0.23
N ILE A 94 -7.20 -10.95 -1.06
CA ILE A 94 -6.44 -9.81 -1.54
C ILE A 94 -7.41 -8.79 -2.10
N LEU A 95 -7.47 -7.64 -1.45
CA LEU A 95 -8.24 -6.50 -1.89
C LEU A 95 -7.35 -5.52 -2.67
N GLU A 96 -7.94 -4.88 -3.66
CA GLU A 96 -7.37 -3.81 -4.47
C GLU A 96 -8.17 -2.52 -4.28
N CYS A 97 -7.46 -1.40 -4.24
CA CYS A 97 -8.04 -0.06 -4.35
C CYS A 97 -7.28 0.76 -5.39
N THR A 98 -8.00 1.31 -6.36
CA THR A 98 -7.48 2.18 -7.44
C THR A 98 -8.03 3.60 -7.36
N ASP A 99 -8.76 3.90 -6.31
CA ASP A 99 -9.46 5.17 -6.13
C ASP A 99 -8.47 6.28 -5.73
N THR A 100 -8.36 7.29 -6.58
CA THR A 100 -7.45 8.44 -6.38
C THR A 100 -8.05 9.52 -5.49
N TYR A 101 -9.32 9.40 -5.07
CA TYR A 101 -9.91 10.34 -4.12
C TYR A 101 -9.21 10.26 -2.76
N ARG A 102 -9.13 11.42 -2.10
CA ARG A 102 -8.50 11.55 -0.80
C ARG A 102 -9.08 10.55 0.20
N ASP A 103 -8.19 9.83 0.87
CA ASP A 103 -8.50 8.82 1.89
C ASP A 103 -9.36 7.61 1.40
N ALA A 104 -9.57 7.45 0.09
CA ALA A 104 -10.31 6.31 -0.46
C ALA A 104 -9.58 4.98 -0.23
N CYS A 105 -8.30 4.91 -0.60
CA CYS A 105 -7.43 3.77 -0.30
C CYS A 105 -6.78 3.88 1.09
N SER A 106 -7.46 4.50 2.05
CA SER A 106 -6.92 4.66 3.40
C SER A 106 -7.00 3.37 4.21
N PHE A 107 -6.03 3.24 5.10
CA PHE A 107 -5.96 2.24 6.16
C PHE A 107 -5.24 2.88 7.36
N TYR A 108 -5.33 2.26 8.53
CA TYR A 108 -4.68 2.76 9.73
C TYR A 108 -4.19 1.62 10.62
N LEU A 109 -3.14 1.92 11.39
CA LEU A 109 -2.70 1.10 12.52
C LEU A 109 -3.48 1.57 13.75
N ARG A 110 -3.80 0.64 14.63
CA ARG A 110 -4.50 0.91 15.89
C ARG A 110 -3.59 0.64 17.07
#